data_AF-A0A940JUJ3-F1
#
_entry.id   AF-A0A940JUJ3-F1
#
_cell.length_a   1.000
_cell.length_b   1.000
_cell.length_c   1.000
_cell.angle_alpha   90.00
_cell.angle_beta   90.00
_cell.angle_gamma   90.00
#
_symmetry.space_group_name_H-M   'P 1'
#
loop_
_entity.id
_entity.type
_entity.pdbx_description
1 polymer ?
#
loop_
_entity_poly.entity_id
_entity_poly.type
_entity_poly.pdbx_seq_one_letter_code
_entity_poly.pdbx_strand_id
1 'polypeptide(L)'
;MSSAPTPEQLASLWAFARGDTAPIEFEAWLLTQAGLEEPLGNALHWDLTSSRYDQREEVWRLRGALAEKLQQLSTCACPSIRNLDAIDMGGEPDADGHFRSDRVFASLEQAVAFGPDKYWLSISRCGTCQTVWLIAQEERVFDVFFVQRIGEAELAKARAGHWPERFLTYEDVLIVGNILRRPCRFLDPMAGSLQWTVKDLLVERPTISVGEIGKLLGLTGEHARDLVRKARA
;
A
#
# COMPACT_ATOMS: atom_id res chain seq x y z
N MET A 1 -29.02 22.97 -3.80
CA MET A 1 -28.42 22.16 -2.72
C MET A 1 -27.38 21.31 -3.40
N SER A 2 -26.10 21.51 -3.11
CA SER A 2 -25.03 20.77 -3.79
C SER A 2 -25.18 19.28 -3.49
N SER A 3 -25.41 18.46 -4.51
CA SER A 3 -25.47 17.02 -4.32
C SER A 3 -24.05 16.49 -4.23
N ALA A 4 -23.67 16.03 -3.03
CA ALA A 4 -22.45 15.27 -2.84
C ALA A 4 -22.45 14.03 -3.75
N PRO A 5 -21.28 13.55 -4.22
CA PRO A 5 -21.20 12.29 -4.95
C PRO A 5 -21.78 11.16 -4.11
N THR A 6 -22.43 10.20 -4.76
CA THR A 6 -22.84 8.97 -4.06
C THR A 6 -21.62 8.21 -3.54
N PRO A 7 -21.76 7.33 -2.53
CA PRO A 7 -20.64 6.53 -2.03
C PRO A 7 -19.93 5.70 -3.11
N GLU A 8 -20.68 5.17 -4.08
CA GLU A 8 -20.14 4.40 -5.20
C GLU A 8 -19.35 5.28 -6.19
N GLN A 9 -19.88 6.47 -6.51
CA GLN A 9 -19.16 7.46 -7.30
C GLN A 9 -17.88 7.89 -6.62
N LEU A 10 -17.95 8.19 -5.32
CA LEU A 10 -16.79 8.59 -4.53
C LEU A 10 -15.72 7.50 -4.50
N ALA A 11 -16.12 6.23 -4.33
CA ALA A 11 -15.20 5.09 -4.38
C ALA A 11 -14.50 4.96 -5.74
N SER A 12 -15.24 5.14 -6.84
CA SER A 12 -14.71 5.04 -8.21
C SER A 12 -13.76 6.20 -8.55
N LEU A 13 -14.12 7.43 -8.12
CA LEU A 13 -13.26 8.60 -8.27
C LEU A 13 -11.93 8.42 -7.51
N TRP A 14 -12.00 7.94 -6.26
CA TRP A 14 -10.79 7.63 -5.50
C TRP A 14 -9.96 6.52 -6.13
N ALA A 15 -10.59 5.45 -6.63
CA ALA A 15 -9.90 4.35 -7.29
C ALA A 15 -9.11 4.83 -8.51
N PHE A 16 -9.68 5.71 -9.33
CA PHE A 16 -8.93 6.33 -10.42
C PHE A 16 -7.83 7.26 -9.94
N ALA A 17 -8.13 8.16 -8.99
CA ALA A 17 -7.18 9.15 -8.47
C ALA A 17 -5.90 8.48 -7.93
N ARG A 18 -6.03 7.38 -7.20
CA ARG A 18 -4.88 6.64 -6.66
C ARG A 18 -4.28 5.62 -7.64
N GLY A 19 -4.96 5.32 -8.74
CA GLY A 19 -4.45 4.50 -9.83
C GLY A 19 -4.80 3.01 -9.77
N ASP A 20 -5.84 2.66 -9.03
CA ASP A 20 -6.39 1.29 -8.96
C ASP A 20 -7.27 0.95 -10.17
N THR A 21 -7.74 1.96 -10.92
CA THR A 21 -8.55 1.80 -12.14
C THR A 21 -7.75 2.23 -13.36
N ALA A 22 -7.86 1.45 -14.45
CA ALA A 22 -7.19 1.80 -15.70
C ALA A 22 -7.81 3.07 -16.31
N PRO A 23 -7.01 3.93 -16.98
CA PRO A 23 -7.50 5.18 -17.57
C PRO A 23 -8.74 5.02 -18.45
N ILE A 24 -8.71 4.04 -19.36
CA ILE A 24 -9.80 3.76 -20.32
C ILE A 24 -11.07 3.26 -19.60
N GLU A 25 -10.91 2.44 -18.56
CA GLU A 25 -12.05 1.94 -17.77
C GLU A 25 -12.73 3.08 -17.01
N PHE A 26 -11.93 3.98 -16.43
CA PHE A 26 -12.43 5.15 -15.73
C PHE A 26 -13.15 6.12 -16.66
N GLU A 27 -12.59 6.40 -17.84
CA GLU A 27 -13.22 7.26 -18.85
C GLU A 27 -14.59 6.71 -19.25
N ALA A 28 -14.66 5.43 -19.60
CA ALA A 28 -15.91 4.77 -19.96
C ALA A 28 -16.95 4.86 -18.84
N TRP A 29 -16.53 4.64 -17.58
CA TRP A 29 -17.39 4.78 -16.41
C TRP A 29 -17.85 6.23 -16.19
N LEU A 30 -16.95 7.21 -16.30
CA LEU A 30 -17.22 8.63 -16.03
C LEU A 30 -18.31 9.16 -16.97
N LEU A 31 -18.24 8.80 -18.26
CA LEU A 31 -19.20 9.23 -19.28
C LEU A 31 -20.62 8.72 -19.04
N THR A 32 -20.82 7.69 -18.20
CA THR A 32 -22.15 7.20 -17.82
C THR A 32 -22.67 7.82 -16.53
N GLN A 33 -21.88 8.64 -15.83
CA GLN A 33 -22.28 9.21 -14.55
C GLN A 33 -23.01 10.54 -14.72
N ALA A 34 -24.15 10.68 -14.06
CA ALA A 34 -24.83 11.96 -13.90
C ALA A 34 -24.47 12.63 -12.56
N GLY A 35 -24.55 13.96 -12.52
CA GLY A 35 -24.47 14.73 -11.27
C GLY A 35 -23.06 14.89 -10.66
N LEU A 36 -21.99 14.62 -11.42
CA LEU A 36 -20.62 14.82 -10.95
C LEU A 36 -20.08 16.24 -11.16
N GLU A 37 -20.69 17.02 -12.05
CA GLU A 37 -20.21 18.38 -12.37
C GLU A 37 -20.26 19.32 -11.16
N GLU A 38 -21.37 19.33 -10.42
CA GLU A 38 -21.53 20.20 -9.25
C GLU A 38 -20.52 19.88 -8.13
N PRO A 39 -20.37 18.62 -7.66
CA PRO A 39 -19.42 18.32 -6.59
C PRO A 39 -17.95 18.43 -7.01
N LEU A 40 -17.60 18.16 -8.27
CA LEU A 40 -16.23 18.31 -8.77
C LEU A 40 -15.88 19.76 -9.13
N GLY A 41 -16.88 20.55 -9.51
CA GLY A 41 -16.72 21.86 -10.12
C GLY A 41 -16.55 21.75 -11.64
N ASN A 42 -17.12 22.71 -12.36
CA ASN A 42 -17.19 22.73 -13.82
C ASN A 42 -15.82 22.52 -14.50
N ALA A 43 -14.76 23.20 -14.03
CA ALA A 43 -13.44 23.10 -14.63
C ALA A 43 -12.84 21.69 -14.55
N LEU A 44 -12.85 21.07 -13.36
CA LEU A 44 -12.31 19.72 -13.17
C LEU A 44 -13.16 18.67 -13.88
N HIS A 45 -14.50 18.83 -13.85
CA HIS A 45 -15.40 17.94 -14.56
C HIS A 45 -15.17 17.99 -16.09
N TRP A 46 -15.00 19.19 -16.64
CA TRP A 46 -14.67 19.38 -18.05
C TRP A 46 -13.33 18.74 -18.40
N ASP A 47 -12.29 18.98 -17.59
CA ASP A 47 -10.98 18.35 -17.77
C ASP A 47 -11.12 16.83 -17.80
N LEU A 48 -11.81 16.21 -16.84
CA LEU A 48 -11.98 14.76 -16.78
C LEU A 48 -12.78 14.21 -17.98
N THR A 49 -13.77 14.94 -18.50
CA THR A 49 -14.64 14.44 -19.58
C THR A 49 -14.10 14.72 -20.99
N SER A 50 -13.10 15.59 -21.15
CA SER A 50 -12.55 16.01 -22.45
C SER A 50 -11.07 15.67 -22.67
N SER A 51 -10.40 15.14 -21.64
CA SER A 51 -8.98 14.81 -21.69
C SER A 51 -8.66 13.56 -22.51
N ARG A 52 -7.39 13.43 -22.91
CA ARG A 52 -6.87 12.24 -23.60
C ARG A 52 -6.29 11.22 -22.63
N TYR A 53 -7.06 10.16 -22.35
CA TYR A 53 -6.66 9.07 -21.44
C TYR A 53 -5.56 8.14 -21.98
N ASP A 54 -5.17 8.29 -23.25
CA ASP A 54 -4.00 7.63 -23.84
C ASP A 54 -2.67 8.33 -23.54
N GLN A 55 -2.71 9.57 -23.01
CA GLN A 55 -1.53 10.34 -22.66
C GLN A 55 -1.19 10.20 -21.17
N ARG A 56 -0.01 9.61 -20.89
CA ARG A 56 0.45 9.33 -19.51
C ARG A 56 0.52 10.59 -18.64
N GLU A 57 1.07 11.69 -19.16
CA GLU A 57 1.25 12.94 -18.40
C GLU A 57 -0.10 13.57 -18.06
N GLU A 58 -1.04 13.52 -18.99
CA GLU A 58 -2.39 14.04 -18.80
C GLU A 58 -3.16 13.24 -17.75
N VAL A 59 -3.12 11.91 -17.82
CA VAL A 59 -3.69 11.03 -16.79
C VAL A 59 -3.09 11.32 -15.42
N TRP A 60 -1.77 11.52 -15.34
CA TRP A 60 -1.11 11.83 -14.08
C TRP A 60 -1.57 13.18 -13.50
N ARG A 61 -1.69 14.22 -14.35
CA ARG A 61 -2.24 15.53 -13.97
C ARG A 61 -3.67 15.41 -13.45
N LEU A 62 -4.54 14.70 -14.18
CA LEU A 62 -5.94 14.51 -13.80
C LEU A 62 -6.09 13.79 -12.47
N ARG A 63 -5.30 12.73 -12.24
CA ARG A 63 -5.28 12.00 -10.98
C ARG A 63 -4.91 12.90 -9.81
N GLY A 64 -3.90 13.76 -9.98
CA GLY A 64 -3.49 14.74 -8.96
C GLY A 64 -4.59 15.74 -8.66
N ALA A 65 -5.15 16.38 -9.69
CA ALA A 65 -6.23 17.37 -9.53
C ALA A 65 -7.49 16.77 -8.90
N LEU A 66 -7.84 15.54 -9.29
CA LEU A 66 -8.95 14.82 -8.69
C LEU A 66 -8.66 14.46 -7.23
N ALA A 67 -7.48 13.93 -6.91
CA ALA A 67 -7.12 13.61 -5.53
C ALA A 67 -7.20 14.84 -4.61
N GLU A 68 -6.71 16.00 -5.06
CA GLU A 68 -6.80 17.25 -4.32
C GLU A 68 -8.26 17.64 -4.05
N LYS A 69 -9.11 17.58 -5.08
CA LYS A 69 -10.54 17.87 -4.93
C LYS A 69 -11.23 16.91 -3.98
N LEU A 70 -10.96 15.61 -4.09
CA LEU A 70 -11.56 14.60 -3.23
C LEU A 70 -11.08 14.70 -1.77
N GLN A 71 -9.83 15.13 -1.56
CA GLN A 71 -9.29 15.36 -0.22
C GLN A 71 -10.04 16.48 0.50
N GLN A 72 -10.47 17.53 -0.20
CA GLN A 72 -11.31 18.59 0.35
C GLN A 72 -12.71 18.11 0.78
N LEU A 73 -13.16 16.99 0.19
CA LEU A 73 -14.45 16.37 0.48
C LEU A 73 -14.35 15.24 1.52
N SER A 74 -13.15 14.87 1.97
CA SER A 74 -12.93 13.73 2.85
C SER A 74 -12.32 14.14 4.19
N THR A 75 -12.79 13.51 5.26
CA THR A 75 -12.23 13.63 6.61
C THR A 75 -11.27 12.51 6.94
N CYS A 76 -11.04 11.56 6.02
CA CYS A 76 -10.24 10.36 6.25
C CYS A 76 -9.13 10.23 5.20
N ALA A 77 -7.95 9.77 5.61
CA ALA A 77 -6.84 9.49 4.70
C ALA A 77 -6.99 8.15 3.94
N CYS A 78 -7.77 7.20 4.46
CA CYS A 78 -7.87 5.86 3.88
C CYS A 78 -8.30 5.81 2.40
N PRO A 79 -9.21 6.66 1.90
CA PRO A 79 -9.63 6.63 0.49
C PRO A 79 -8.51 6.95 -0.51
N SER A 80 -7.50 7.72 -0.09
CA SER A 80 -6.36 8.10 -0.95
C SER A 80 -5.29 7.01 -1.06
N ILE A 81 -5.32 6.01 -0.17
CA ILE A 81 -4.41 4.86 -0.17
C ILE A 81 -4.90 3.82 -1.19
N ARG A 82 -3.98 3.34 -2.04
CA ARG A 82 -4.24 2.28 -3.03
C ARG A 82 -4.75 1.00 -2.36
N ASN A 83 -5.39 0.14 -3.15
CA ASN A 83 -5.82 -1.18 -2.66
C ASN A 83 -4.65 -2.03 -2.17
N LEU A 84 -3.47 -1.86 -2.75
CA LEU A 84 -2.20 -2.37 -2.25
C LEU A 84 -1.19 -1.21 -2.33
N ASP A 85 -0.66 -0.80 -1.18
CA ASP A 85 0.25 0.35 -1.09
C ASP A 85 1.39 0.10 -0.09
N ALA A 86 2.40 0.96 -0.17
CA ALA A 86 3.47 1.06 0.80
C ALA A 86 3.45 2.45 1.45
N ILE A 87 3.36 2.48 2.77
CA ILE A 87 3.39 3.68 3.59
C ILE A 87 4.72 3.70 4.32
N ASP A 88 5.54 4.71 4.06
CA ASP A 88 6.85 4.80 4.66
C ASP A 88 6.75 5.00 6.17
N MET A 89 7.57 4.25 6.93
CA MET A 89 7.63 4.38 8.39
C MET A 89 8.26 5.72 8.79
N GLY A 90 9.27 6.14 8.05
CA GLY A 90 9.85 7.48 8.08
C GLY A 90 9.67 8.23 6.76
N GLY A 91 10.24 9.43 6.63
CA GLY A 91 10.22 10.17 5.37
C GLY A 91 10.39 11.66 5.55
N GLU A 92 10.10 12.42 4.49
CA GLU A 92 9.96 13.86 4.62
C GLU A 92 8.58 14.17 5.21
N PRO A 93 8.49 14.96 6.29
CA PRO A 93 7.22 15.42 6.80
C PRO A 93 6.55 16.34 5.77
N ASP A 94 5.24 16.47 5.84
CA ASP A 94 4.52 17.48 5.06
C ASP A 94 4.82 18.91 5.55
N ALA A 95 4.19 19.89 4.90
CA ALA A 95 4.35 21.30 5.23
C ALA A 95 3.97 21.65 6.69
N ASP A 96 3.11 20.83 7.31
CA ASP A 96 2.66 20.99 8.70
C ASP A 96 3.52 20.17 9.68
N GLY A 97 4.57 19.50 9.21
CA GLY A 97 5.48 18.71 10.04
C GLY A 97 5.02 17.28 10.34
N HIS A 98 3.99 16.78 9.66
CA HIS A 98 3.41 15.46 9.92
C HIS A 98 3.88 14.40 8.91
N PHE A 99 4.22 13.22 9.41
CA PHE A 99 4.52 12.07 8.55
C PHE A 99 3.23 11.50 7.94
N ARG A 100 3.33 10.91 6.75
CA ARG A 100 2.20 10.25 6.09
C ARG A 100 1.68 9.07 6.94
N SER A 101 2.58 8.30 7.53
CA SER A 101 2.26 7.20 8.45
C SER A 101 1.38 7.69 9.60
N ASP A 102 1.78 8.75 10.30
CA ASP A 102 1.01 9.30 11.43
C ASP A 102 -0.43 9.60 11.07
N ARG A 103 -0.66 10.28 9.95
CA ARG A 103 -2.02 10.64 9.50
C ARG A 103 -2.88 9.43 9.14
N VAL A 104 -2.28 8.42 8.52
CA VAL A 104 -3.01 7.19 8.18
C VAL A 104 -3.37 6.43 9.46
N PHE A 105 -2.35 6.13 10.27
CA PHE A 105 -2.48 5.27 11.45
C PHE A 105 -3.22 5.94 12.61
N ALA A 106 -3.31 7.28 12.66
CA ALA A 106 -4.13 8.00 13.64
C ALA A 106 -5.61 7.57 13.63
N SER A 107 -6.11 7.08 12.49
CA SER A 107 -7.49 6.61 12.34
C SER A 107 -7.65 5.10 12.43
N LEU A 108 -6.55 4.32 12.53
CA LEU A 108 -6.58 2.88 12.47
C LEU A 108 -6.57 2.26 13.87
N GLU A 109 -7.54 1.38 14.11
CA GLU A 109 -7.62 0.55 15.31
C GLU A 109 -7.27 -0.90 14.95
N GLN A 110 -6.29 -1.49 15.64
CA GLN A 110 -5.91 -2.88 15.40
C GLN A 110 -7.06 -3.80 15.79
N ALA A 111 -7.57 -4.55 14.82
CA ALA A 111 -8.71 -5.46 15.00
C ALA A 111 -8.26 -6.88 15.38
N VAL A 112 -7.15 -7.36 14.81
CA VAL A 112 -6.53 -8.65 15.14
C VAL A 112 -5.04 -8.62 14.77
N ALA A 113 -4.19 -9.14 15.66
CA ALA A 113 -2.79 -9.41 15.37
C ALA A 113 -2.62 -10.91 15.13
N PHE A 114 -1.68 -11.28 14.25
CA PHE A 114 -1.37 -12.70 14.04
C PHE A 114 -0.79 -13.33 15.32
N GLY A 115 0.14 -12.61 15.96
CA GLY A 115 0.83 -13.07 17.16
C GLY A 115 2.35 -13.01 17.00
N PRO A 116 3.11 -13.50 17.99
CA PRO A 116 4.57 -13.37 18.02
C PRO A 116 5.27 -14.10 16.85
N ASP A 117 4.69 -15.20 16.35
CA ASP A 117 5.27 -15.99 15.25
C ASP A 117 5.33 -15.21 13.94
N LYS A 118 4.42 -14.24 13.75
CA LYS A 118 4.37 -13.32 12.61
C LYS A 118 4.11 -11.92 13.11
N TYR A 119 5.07 -11.42 13.89
CA TYR A 119 5.01 -10.11 14.55
C TYR A 119 4.73 -8.95 13.57
N TRP A 120 5.05 -9.13 12.28
CA TRP A 120 4.81 -8.13 11.25
C TRP A 120 3.35 -8.04 10.79
N LEU A 121 2.51 -9.05 11.03
CA LEU A 121 1.21 -9.20 10.39
C LEU A 121 0.04 -8.86 11.33
N SER A 122 -0.78 -7.91 10.90
CA SER A 122 -2.01 -7.53 11.61
C SER A 122 -3.11 -7.13 10.64
N ILE A 123 -4.33 -7.03 11.15
CA ILE A 123 -5.47 -6.40 10.47
C ILE A 123 -5.96 -5.26 11.35
N SER A 124 -6.15 -4.10 10.74
CA SER A 124 -6.69 -2.91 11.37
C SER A 124 -7.95 -2.45 10.66
N ARG A 125 -8.83 -1.74 11.38
CA ARG A 125 -10.00 -1.09 10.83
C ARG A 125 -9.90 0.41 11.07
N CYS A 126 -10.23 1.20 10.06
CA CYS A 126 -10.32 2.65 10.22
C CYS A 126 -11.58 3.04 11.02
N GLY A 127 -11.43 3.75 12.13
CA GLY A 127 -12.54 4.24 12.93
C GLY A 127 -13.42 5.26 12.19
N THR A 128 -12.86 5.99 11.21
CA THR A 128 -13.59 7.02 10.45
C THR A 128 -14.41 6.45 9.28
N CYS A 129 -13.78 5.66 8.40
CA CYS A 129 -14.43 5.18 7.17
C CYS A 129 -14.73 3.68 7.16
N GLN A 130 -14.43 2.98 8.26
CA GLN A 130 -14.65 1.53 8.43
C GLN A 130 -13.91 0.64 7.42
N THR A 131 -13.03 1.18 6.59
CA THR A 131 -12.15 0.37 5.72
C THR A 131 -11.31 -0.56 6.57
N VAL A 132 -11.23 -1.82 6.14
CA VAL A 132 -10.38 -2.84 6.74
C VAL A 132 -9.08 -2.97 5.94
N TRP A 133 -7.96 -3.01 6.66
CA TRP A 133 -6.62 -3.09 6.13
C TRP A 133 -5.89 -4.30 6.70
N LEU A 134 -5.40 -5.18 5.83
CA LEU A 134 -4.35 -6.13 6.14
C LEU A 134 -3.01 -5.38 6.08
N ILE A 135 -2.22 -5.46 7.15
CA ILE A 135 -1.00 -4.67 7.32
C ILE A 135 0.17 -5.60 7.59
N ALA A 136 1.26 -5.40 6.84
CA ALA A 136 2.55 -6.01 7.08
C ALA A 136 3.60 -4.93 7.38
N GLN A 137 4.18 -4.99 8.57
CA GLN A 137 5.28 -4.13 8.99
C GLN A 137 6.61 -4.72 8.49
N GLU A 138 7.29 -3.98 7.61
CA GLU A 138 8.63 -4.33 7.14
C GLU A 138 9.60 -3.21 7.55
N GLU A 139 10.25 -3.40 8.69
CA GLU A 139 11.22 -2.45 9.27
C GLU A 139 12.68 -2.81 8.98
N ARG A 140 12.94 -3.98 8.39
CA ARG A 140 14.30 -4.54 8.31
C ARG A 140 15.00 -4.23 7.00
N VAL A 141 14.27 -4.18 5.88
CA VAL A 141 14.78 -4.10 4.51
C VAL A 141 14.23 -2.89 3.76
N PHE A 142 12.97 -2.54 3.98
CA PHE A 142 12.27 -1.48 3.24
C PHE A 142 11.90 -0.29 4.13
N ASP A 143 11.72 -0.47 5.44
CA ASP A 143 11.30 0.57 6.39
C ASP A 143 9.92 1.17 6.04
N VAL A 144 8.96 0.27 5.79
CA VAL A 144 7.61 0.59 5.33
C VAL A 144 6.53 -0.30 5.97
N PHE A 145 5.32 0.22 6.05
CA PHE A 145 4.11 -0.58 6.21
C PHE A 145 3.54 -0.90 4.83
N PHE A 146 3.46 -2.18 4.49
CA PHE A 146 2.65 -2.61 3.36
C PHE A 146 1.20 -2.78 3.82
N VAL A 147 0.27 -2.22 3.06
CA VAL A 147 -1.15 -2.27 3.39
C VAL A 147 -1.94 -2.80 2.21
N GLN A 148 -2.89 -3.70 2.48
CA GLN A 148 -3.86 -4.18 1.51
C GLN A 148 -5.28 -3.96 2.02
N ARG A 149 -6.12 -3.33 1.21
CA ARG A 149 -7.55 -3.20 1.49
C ARG A 149 -8.20 -4.58 1.39
N ILE A 150 -8.90 -4.99 2.44
CA ILE A 150 -9.61 -6.27 2.51
C ILE A 150 -11.09 -6.06 2.88
N GLY A 151 -11.91 -7.07 2.61
CA GLY A 151 -13.34 -7.05 2.96
C GLY A 151 -13.63 -7.53 4.39
N GLU A 152 -14.84 -7.24 4.86
CA GLU A 152 -15.36 -7.74 6.15
C GLU A 152 -15.35 -9.28 6.24
N ALA A 153 -15.58 -9.96 5.12
CA ALA A 153 -15.53 -11.42 5.06
C ALA A 153 -14.11 -11.98 5.34
N GLU A 154 -13.06 -11.29 4.89
CA GLU A 154 -11.67 -11.68 5.13
C GLU A 154 -11.28 -11.43 6.59
N LEU A 155 -11.71 -10.31 7.17
CA LEU A 155 -11.54 -10.04 8.60
C LEU A 155 -12.22 -11.11 9.47
N ALA A 156 -13.46 -11.50 9.12
CA ALA A 156 -14.18 -12.54 9.84
C ALA A 156 -13.44 -13.89 9.79
N LYS A 157 -12.90 -14.26 8.62
CA LYS A 157 -12.07 -15.46 8.45
C LYS A 157 -10.79 -15.40 9.28
N ALA A 158 -10.09 -14.27 9.28
CA ALA A 158 -8.86 -14.08 10.04
C ALA A 158 -9.09 -14.21 11.56
N ARG A 159 -10.21 -13.67 12.07
CA ARG A 159 -10.62 -13.86 13.47
C ARG A 159 -10.88 -15.33 13.83
N ALA A 160 -11.26 -16.15 12.85
CA ALA A 160 -11.40 -17.60 12.99
C ALA A 160 -10.11 -18.37 12.69
N GLY A 161 -8.95 -17.69 12.62
CA GLY A 161 -7.64 -18.31 12.37
C GLY A 161 -7.30 -18.53 10.89
N HIS A 162 -8.16 -18.11 9.96
CA HIS A 162 -7.95 -18.28 8.52
C HIS A 162 -7.49 -16.96 7.89
N TRP A 163 -6.18 -16.75 7.89
CA TRP A 163 -5.57 -15.51 7.41
C TRP A 163 -5.54 -15.43 5.88
N PRO A 164 -5.62 -14.22 5.29
CA PRO A 164 -5.32 -14.01 3.88
C PRO A 164 -3.92 -14.52 3.53
N GLU A 165 -3.72 -15.04 2.32
CA GLU A 165 -2.42 -15.53 1.85
C GLU A 165 -1.39 -14.40 1.71
N ARG A 166 -1.85 -13.18 1.37
CA ARG A 166 -0.96 -12.03 1.25
C ARG A 166 -0.27 -11.77 2.58
N PHE A 167 1.05 -11.56 2.54
CA PHE A 167 1.90 -11.28 3.70
C PHE A 167 2.00 -12.42 4.73
N LEU A 168 1.41 -13.58 4.44
CA LEU A 168 1.42 -14.70 5.38
C LEU A 168 2.84 -15.22 5.59
N THR A 169 3.68 -15.25 4.56
CA THR A 169 5.11 -15.55 4.71
C THR A 169 5.93 -14.26 4.67
N TYR A 170 7.09 -14.27 5.33
CA TYR A 170 7.98 -13.11 5.26
C TYR A 170 8.58 -12.96 3.86
N GLU A 171 8.76 -14.06 3.14
CA GLU A 171 9.09 -14.03 1.70
C GLU A 171 8.05 -13.25 0.89
N ASP A 172 6.74 -13.48 1.10
CA ASP A 172 5.68 -12.75 0.39
C ASP A 172 5.73 -11.24 0.69
N VAL A 173 6.06 -10.87 1.92
CA VAL A 173 6.28 -9.47 2.31
C VAL A 173 7.41 -8.85 1.48
N LEU A 174 8.55 -9.54 1.36
CA LEU A 174 9.68 -9.05 0.56
C LEU A 174 9.39 -9.04 -0.95
N ILE A 175 8.61 -9.99 -1.46
CA ILE A 175 8.15 -9.99 -2.86
C ILE A 175 7.31 -8.75 -3.13
N VAL A 176 6.32 -8.45 -2.27
CA VAL A 176 5.51 -7.24 -2.39
C VAL A 176 6.38 -5.98 -2.27
N GLY A 177 7.34 -5.98 -1.35
CA GLY A 177 8.31 -4.89 -1.23
C GLY A 177 9.05 -4.61 -2.52
N ASN A 178 9.53 -5.63 -3.24
CA ASN A 178 10.20 -5.45 -4.53
C ASN A 178 9.28 -4.98 -5.67
N ILE A 179 7.98 -5.25 -5.59
CA ILE A 179 7.00 -4.76 -6.57
C ILE A 179 6.72 -3.28 -6.35
N LEU A 180 6.56 -2.87 -5.09
CA LEU A 180 6.10 -1.53 -4.74
C LEU A 180 7.24 -0.54 -4.52
N ARG A 181 8.40 -1.00 -4.07
CA ARG A 181 9.50 -0.17 -3.57
C ARG A 181 10.84 -0.70 -4.04
N ARG A 182 11.88 0.12 -3.84
CA ARG A 182 13.26 -0.31 -3.94
C ARG A 182 13.77 -0.66 -2.53
N PRO A 183 14.49 -1.77 -2.34
CA PRO A 183 15.12 -2.08 -1.06
C PRO A 183 16.03 -0.96 -0.58
N CYS A 184 16.15 -0.80 0.74
CA CYS A 184 17.11 0.15 1.33
C CYS A 184 18.54 -0.22 0.96
N ARG A 185 19.39 0.79 0.79
CA ARG A 185 20.82 0.58 0.63
C ARG A 185 21.49 0.55 2.00
N PHE A 186 21.91 -0.64 2.42
CA PHE A 186 22.64 -0.81 3.67
C PHE A 186 24.07 -0.26 3.56
N LEU A 187 24.47 0.57 4.52
CA LEU A 187 25.86 1.01 4.66
C LEU A 187 26.75 -0.15 5.12
N ASP A 188 26.27 -0.93 6.09
CA ASP A 188 26.88 -2.19 6.50
C ASP A 188 26.21 -3.36 5.75
N PRO A 189 26.90 -4.02 4.80
CA PRO A 189 26.33 -5.16 4.07
C PRO A 189 26.08 -6.39 4.95
N MET A 190 26.57 -6.39 6.20
CA MET A 190 26.36 -7.42 7.21
C MET A 190 25.48 -6.93 8.37
N ALA A 191 24.67 -5.89 8.16
CA ALA A 191 23.76 -5.38 9.18
C ALA A 191 22.91 -6.49 9.83
N GLY A 192 22.64 -6.35 11.13
CA GLY A 192 21.87 -7.34 11.89
C GLY A 192 20.49 -7.63 11.29
N SER A 193 19.81 -6.61 10.77
CA SER A 193 18.51 -6.76 10.09
C SER A 193 18.57 -7.72 8.90
N LEU A 194 19.60 -7.60 8.06
CA LEU A 194 19.83 -8.51 6.93
C LEU A 194 20.10 -9.94 7.41
N GLN A 195 20.93 -10.11 8.45
CA GLN A 195 21.23 -11.43 9.01
C GLN A 195 19.98 -12.11 9.58
N TRP A 196 19.15 -11.38 10.33
CA TRP A 196 17.90 -11.89 10.88
C TRP A 196 16.90 -12.23 9.78
N THR A 197 16.76 -11.38 8.76
CA THR A 197 15.89 -11.66 7.62
C THR A 197 16.32 -12.93 6.88
N VAL A 198 17.62 -13.13 6.65
CA VAL A 198 18.11 -14.38 6.02
C VAL A 198 17.83 -15.60 6.91
N LYS A 199 17.95 -15.49 8.23
CA LYS A 199 17.60 -16.58 9.16
C LYS A 199 16.12 -16.93 9.06
N ASP A 200 15.24 -15.94 9.10
CA ASP A 200 13.79 -16.16 9.04
C ASP A 200 13.40 -16.80 7.70
N LEU A 201 13.98 -16.35 6.58
CA LEU A 201 13.76 -16.96 5.26
C LEU A 201 14.22 -18.43 5.20
N LEU A 202 15.37 -18.76 5.80
CA LEU A 202 15.87 -20.13 5.83
C LEU A 202 15.04 -21.04 6.74
N VAL A 203 14.40 -20.50 7.78
CA VAL A 203 13.47 -21.24 8.64
C VAL A 203 12.16 -21.50 7.89
N GLU A 204 11.57 -20.47 7.27
CA GLU A 204 10.31 -20.61 6.53
C GLU A 204 10.48 -21.45 5.24
N ARG A 205 11.60 -21.30 4.53
CA ARG A 205 11.90 -22.07 3.30
C ARG A 205 13.36 -22.52 3.25
N PRO A 206 13.71 -23.69 3.84
CA PRO A 206 15.09 -24.18 3.88
C PRO A 206 15.77 -24.42 2.53
N THR A 207 14.97 -24.59 1.47
CA THR A 207 15.42 -24.84 0.09
C THR A 207 15.65 -23.56 -0.72
N ILE A 208 15.39 -22.37 -0.17
CA ILE A 208 15.60 -21.10 -0.86
C ILE A 208 17.07 -20.96 -1.33
N SER A 209 17.25 -20.57 -2.59
CA SER A 209 18.58 -20.37 -3.15
C SER A 209 19.20 -19.04 -2.72
N VAL A 210 20.53 -18.97 -2.74
CA VAL A 210 21.28 -17.72 -2.50
C VAL A 210 20.88 -16.63 -3.50
N GLY A 211 20.61 -17.00 -4.76
CA GLY A 211 20.18 -16.06 -5.79
C GLY A 211 18.82 -15.44 -5.50
N GLU A 212 17.87 -16.23 -4.99
CA GLU A 212 16.56 -15.73 -4.59
C GLU A 212 16.67 -14.79 -3.38
N ILE A 213 17.45 -15.14 -2.36
CA ILE A 213 17.73 -14.25 -1.22
C ILE A 213 18.31 -12.92 -1.71
N GLY A 214 19.31 -12.97 -2.60
CA GLY A 214 19.91 -11.76 -3.16
C GLY A 214 18.88 -10.89 -3.89
N LYS A 215 18.00 -11.50 -4.67
CA LYS A 215 16.92 -10.78 -5.37
C LYS A 215 15.93 -10.15 -4.39
N LEU A 216 15.49 -10.88 -3.36
CA LEU A 216 14.53 -10.37 -2.37
C LEU A 216 15.07 -9.19 -1.58
N LEU A 217 16.37 -9.20 -1.28
CA LEU A 217 17.02 -8.19 -0.45
C LEU A 217 17.73 -7.09 -1.26
N GLY A 218 17.69 -7.14 -2.59
CA GLY A 218 18.41 -6.19 -3.46
C GLY A 218 19.93 -6.28 -3.33
N LEU A 219 20.47 -7.47 -3.07
CA LEU A 219 21.89 -7.73 -2.84
C LEU A 219 22.55 -8.41 -4.04
N THR A 220 23.88 -8.29 -4.13
CA THR A 220 24.68 -9.10 -5.05
C THR A 220 24.70 -10.56 -4.59
N GLY A 221 24.95 -11.48 -5.52
CA GLY A 221 25.04 -12.91 -5.19
C GLY A 221 26.19 -13.25 -4.23
N GLU A 222 27.27 -12.46 -4.24
CA GLU A 222 28.38 -12.61 -3.29
C GLU A 222 27.96 -12.23 -1.87
N HIS A 223 27.36 -11.05 -1.68
CA HIS A 223 26.88 -10.61 -0.36
C HIS A 223 25.80 -11.54 0.20
N ALA A 224 24.85 -11.97 -0.65
CA ALA A 224 23.84 -12.95 -0.24
C ALA A 224 24.47 -14.27 0.22
N ARG A 225 25.53 -14.74 -0.45
CA ARG A 225 26.24 -15.97 -0.07
C ARG A 225 26.89 -15.84 1.31
N ASP A 226 27.49 -14.69 1.59
CA ASP A 226 28.15 -14.43 2.86
C ASP A 226 27.15 -14.33 4.02
N LEU A 227 26.01 -13.65 3.81
CA LEU A 227 24.91 -13.63 4.77
C LEU A 227 24.36 -15.03 5.06
N VAL A 228 24.14 -15.85 4.03
CA VAL A 228 23.66 -17.24 4.20
C VAL A 228 24.67 -18.08 4.99
N ARG A 229 25.96 -17.92 4.70
CA ARG A 229 27.02 -18.62 5.48
C ARG A 229 26.98 -18.22 6.94
N LYS A 230 26.82 -16.91 7.22
CA LYS A 230 26.74 -16.37 8.57
C LYS A 230 25.47 -16.80 9.31
N ALA A 231 24.34 -16.89 8.61
CA ALA A 231 23.07 -17.30 9.20
C ALA A 231 23.03 -18.78 9.60
N ARG A 232 23.82 -19.63 8.93
CA ARG A 232 23.93 -21.08 9.19
C ARG A 232 25.02 -21.46 10.20
N ALA A 233 25.93 -20.52 10.51
CA ALA A 233 26.99 -20.71 11.50
C ALA A 233 26.45 -20.46 12.91
#